data_AF-A0A1B0FBT3-F1
#
_entry.id   AF-A0A1B0FBT3-F1
#
_cell.length_a   1.000
_cell.length_b   1.000
_cell.length_c   1.000
_cell.angle_alpha   90.00
_cell.angle_beta   90.00
_cell.angle_gamma   90.00
#
_symmetry.space_group_name_H-M   'P 1'
#
loop_
_entity.id
_entity.type
_entity.pdbx_description
1 polymer ?
#
loop_
_entity_poly.entity_id
_entity_poly.type
_entity_poly.pdbx_seq_one_letter_code
_entity_poly.pdbx_strand_id
1 'polypeptide(L)'
;APKLGDRVPYVIISAPKNTPAYQKAEDPLYVLENCIPIDANYYLDQQLSKPLLRIFEPILGDKAESILLKGEHTRTRTVVTSKVGGLAGFMTKKSSCLGCKALLPKDYEHSALCPHCEPKIRELYMTEVLAKRQMEETFSRLWAECQRCQGSLHEEVLCSNRDCPIFYMRQKIRMDLDAKEKRVQRFGLPERY
;
A
#
# COMPACT_ATOMS: atom_id res chain seq x y z
N ALA A 1 23.05 12.44 -7.01
CA ALA A 1 22.70 13.28 -5.85
C ALA A 1 22.12 14.60 -6.34
N PRO A 2 21.19 15.23 -5.62
CA PRO A 2 20.56 16.51 -6.00
C PRO A 2 21.59 17.65 -6.09
N LYS A 3 21.37 18.61 -6.99
CA LYS A 3 22.17 19.83 -7.13
C LYS A 3 21.50 21.01 -6.45
N LEU A 4 22.26 22.10 -6.26
CA LEU A 4 21.73 23.35 -5.72
C LEU A 4 20.60 23.86 -6.64
N GLY A 5 19.41 24.05 -6.07
CA GLY A 5 18.22 24.51 -6.80
C GLY A 5 17.24 23.39 -7.20
N ASP A 6 17.63 22.12 -7.07
CA ASP A 6 16.75 21.00 -7.37
C ASP A 6 15.67 20.80 -6.29
N ARG A 7 14.45 20.42 -6.71
CA ARG A 7 13.41 19.96 -5.79
C ARG A 7 13.65 18.50 -5.43
N VAL A 8 13.73 18.20 -4.14
CA VAL A 8 13.93 16.85 -3.63
C VAL A 8 12.61 16.33 -3.04
N PRO A 9 11.95 15.34 -3.67
CA PRO A 9 10.74 14.75 -3.12
C PRO A 9 11.07 13.85 -1.94
N TYR A 10 10.24 13.89 -0.90
CA TYR A 10 10.38 13.05 0.29
C TYR A 10 9.00 12.71 0.87
N VAL A 11 8.94 11.65 1.65
CA VAL A 11 7.80 11.30 2.51
C VAL A 11 8.24 11.16 3.95
N ILE A 12 7.31 11.37 4.90
CA ILE A 12 7.58 11.22 6.33
C ILE A 12 7.19 9.80 6.78
N ILE A 13 8.20 9.03 7.17
CA ILE A 13 8.02 7.66 7.66
C ILE A 13 7.68 7.61 9.15
N SER A 14 7.07 6.50 9.57
CA SER A 14 6.83 6.21 10.99
C SER A 14 8.16 5.95 11.70
N ALA A 15 8.34 6.55 12.87
CA ALA A 15 9.52 6.42 13.71
C ALA A 15 9.13 6.49 15.20
N PRO A 16 10.03 6.15 16.13
CA PRO A 16 9.77 6.31 17.56
C PRO A 16 9.28 7.71 17.92
N LYS A 17 8.49 7.80 18.99
CA LYS A 17 7.98 9.08 19.49
C LYS A 17 9.15 10.05 19.74
N ASN A 18 8.92 11.33 19.47
CA ASN A 18 9.91 12.42 19.59
C ASN A 18 11.09 12.37 18.59
N THR A 19 11.07 11.48 17.59
CA THR A 19 12.06 11.54 16.51
C THR A 19 11.85 12.83 15.70
N PRO A 20 12.89 13.67 15.51
CA PRO A 20 12.77 14.90 14.74
C PRO A 20 12.32 14.64 13.30
N ALA A 21 11.48 15.52 12.75
CA ALA A 21 10.89 15.33 11.42
C ALA A 21 11.94 15.19 10.30
N TYR A 22 13.07 15.90 10.42
CA TYR A 22 14.17 15.82 9.44
C TYR A 22 14.85 14.44 9.41
N GLN A 23 14.76 13.64 10.48
CA GLN A 23 15.27 12.26 10.53
C GLN A 23 14.27 11.23 10.01
N LYS A 24 13.04 11.67 9.70
CA LYS A 24 11.95 10.83 9.21
C LYS A 24 11.68 11.01 7.72
N ALA A 25 12.41 11.90 7.05
CA ALA A 25 12.26 12.14 5.63
C ALA A 25 13.00 11.06 4.84
N GLU A 26 12.32 10.43 3.90
CA GLU A 26 12.88 9.35 3.10
C GLU A 26 12.45 9.43 1.62
N ASP A 27 13.25 8.86 0.73
CA ASP A 27 12.93 8.79 -0.71
C ASP A 27 11.67 7.92 -0.95
N PRO A 28 10.67 8.41 -1.70
CA PRO A 28 9.42 7.67 -1.88
C PRO A 28 9.58 6.32 -2.58
N LEU A 29 10.55 6.14 -3.49
CA LEU A 29 10.80 4.84 -4.11
C LEU A 29 11.41 3.86 -3.11
N TYR A 30 12.37 4.33 -2.31
CA TYR A 30 12.97 3.50 -1.26
C TYR A 30 11.91 3.03 -0.26
N VAL A 31 10.99 3.92 0.14
CA VAL A 31 9.85 3.58 1.00
C VAL A 31 8.94 2.52 0.38
N LEU A 32 8.62 2.63 -0.91
CA LEU A 32 7.80 1.66 -1.62
C LEU A 32 8.47 0.28 -1.67
N GLU A 33 9.72 0.21 -2.12
CA GLU A 33 10.46 -1.05 -2.33
C GLU A 33 10.64 -1.84 -1.02
N ASN A 34 10.91 -1.11 0.07
CA ASN A 34 11.17 -1.66 1.39
C ASN A 34 9.92 -1.77 2.29
N CYS A 35 8.77 -1.36 1.78
CA CYS A 35 7.50 -1.35 2.52
C CYS A 35 7.59 -0.60 3.86
N ILE A 36 8.29 0.53 3.88
CA ILE A 36 8.49 1.32 5.10
C ILE A 36 7.16 2.01 5.46
N PRO A 37 6.66 1.89 6.70
CA PRO A 37 5.39 2.48 7.09
C PRO A 37 5.45 4.01 7.08
N ILE A 38 4.44 4.64 6.47
CA ILE A 38 4.27 6.10 6.44
C ILE A 38 3.64 6.58 7.75
N ASP A 39 4.05 7.75 8.26
CA ASP A 39 3.44 8.33 9.46
C ASP A 39 2.11 9.02 9.15
N ALA A 40 1.03 8.25 9.12
CA ALA A 40 -0.31 8.76 8.86
C ALA A 40 -0.74 9.86 9.85
N ASN A 41 -0.29 9.82 11.12
CA ASN A 41 -0.64 10.87 12.09
C ASN A 41 0.05 12.18 11.73
N TYR A 42 1.31 12.13 11.31
CA TYR A 42 2.00 13.34 10.86
C TYR A 42 1.23 14.04 9.71
N TYR A 43 0.80 13.29 8.69
CA TYR A 43 0.04 13.87 7.58
C TYR A 43 -1.34 14.39 8.02
N LEU A 44 -2.05 13.65 8.88
CA LEU A 44 -3.33 14.08 9.41
C LEU A 44 -3.20 15.36 10.25
N ASP A 45 -2.30 15.35 11.23
CA ASP A 45 -2.19 16.41 12.24
C ASP A 45 -1.46 17.65 11.73
N GLN A 46 -0.43 17.49 10.89
CA GLN A 46 0.40 18.62 10.46
C GLN A 46 0.04 19.17 9.08
N GLN A 47 -0.55 18.36 8.19
CA GLN A 47 -0.86 18.80 6.83
C GLN A 47 -2.36 18.99 6.60
N LEU A 48 -3.20 18.08 7.08
CA LEU A 48 -4.64 18.08 6.74
C LEU A 48 -5.51 18.79 7.77
N SER A 49 -5.23 18.65 9.07
CA SER A 49 -6.08 19.13 10.15
C SER A 49 -6.37 20.64 10.06
N LYS A 50 -5.32 21.47 10.01
CA LYS A 50 -5.45 22.94 10.05
C LYS A 50 -6.21 23.50 8.85
N PRO A 51 -5.91 23.09 7.60
CA PRO A 51 -6.73 23.49 6.46
C PRO A 51 -8.19 23.06 6.57
N LEU A 52 -8.45 21.82 7.01
CA LEU A 52 -9.82 21.32 7.16
C LEU A 52 -10.60 22.12 8.21
N LEU A 53 -10.00 22.35 9.37
CA LEU A 53 -10.62 23.17 10.43
C LEU A 53 -10.90 24.58 9.96
N ARG A 54 -9.95 25.23 9.28
CA ARG A 54 -10.15 26.58 8.73
C ARG A 54 -11.35 26.68 7.78
N ILE A 55 -11.64 25.62 7.03
CA ILE A 55 -12.77 25.58 6.09
C ILE A 55 -14.09 25.27 6.80
N PHE A 56 -14.08 24.33 7.77
CA PHE A 56 -15.30 23.78 8.35
C PHE A 56 -15.71 24.38 9.70
N GLU A 57 -14.79 25.01 10.45
CA GLU A 57 -15.11 25.71 11.71
C GLU A 57 -16.21 26.77 11.54
N PRO A 58 -16.25 27.60 10.48
CA PRO A 58 -17.34 28.56 10.29
C PRO A 58 -18.73 27.93 10.13
N ILE A 59 -18.79 26.65 9.74
CA ILE A 59 -20.04 25.92 9.48
C ILE A 59 -20.43 25.05 10.68
N LEU A 60 -19.45 24.36 11.27
CA LEU A 60 -19.65 23.36 12.32
C LEU A 60 -19.39 23.89 13.74
N GLY A 61 -18.84 25.10 13.85
CA GLY A 61 -18.41 25.71 15.10
C GLY A 61 -17.31 24.91 15.79
N ASP A 62 -17.26 25.04 17.13
CA ASP A 62 -16.20 24.47 17.98
C ASP A 62 -16.13 22.92 17.95
N LYS A 63 -17.13 22.26 17.36
CA LYS A 63 -17.18 20.79 17.23
C LYS A 63 -16.54 20.27 15.94
N ALA A 64 -16.07 21.14 15.05
CA ALA A 64 -15.49 20.74 13.76
C ALA A 64 -14.37 19.70 13.92
N GLU A 65 -13.46 19.91 14.88
CA GLU A 65 -12.33 19.00 15.12
C GLU A 65 -12.79 17.61 15.58
N SER A 66 -13.72 17.55 16.52
CA SER A 66 -14.20 16.28 17.06
C SER A 66 -15.01 15.48 16.05
N ILE A 67 -15.75 16.16 15.17
CA ILE A 67 -16.55 15.53 14.11
C ILE A 67 -15.65 15.01 12.97
N LEU A 68 -14.67 15.81 12.55
CA LEU A 68 -13.88 15.51 11.35
C LEU A 68 -12.69 14.58 11.65
N LEU A 69 -11.96 14.85 12.73
CA LEU A 69 -10.64 14.24 12.96
C LEU A 69 -10.64 13.20 14.09
N LYS A 70 -11.74 13.07 14.83
CA LYS A 70 -11.88 12.12 15.94
C LYS A 70 -13.14 11.29 15.73
N GLY A 71 -13.17 10.05 16.22
CA GLY A 71 -14.36 9.20 16.16
C GLY A 71 -14.12 7.83 15.55
N GLU A 72 -15.20 7.09 15.30
CA GLU A 72 -15.12 5.71 14.82
C GLU A 72 -14.52 5.59 13.41
N HIS A 73 -14.77 6.59 12.55
CA HIS A 73 -14.27 6.63 11.19
C HIS A 73 -12.75 6.73 11.08
N THR A 74 -12.04 7.14 12.14
CA THR A 74 -10.57 7.25 12.16
C THR A 74 -9.87 6.06 12.84
N ARG A 75 -10.62 5.09 13.38
CA ARG A 75 -10.06 3.95 14.14
C ARG A 75 -9.43 2.88 13.25
N THR A 76 -9.67 2.92 11.94
CA THR A 76 -9.11 1.94 11.00
C THR A 76 -7.75 2.40 10.51
N ARG A 77 -6.69 1.68 10.89
CA ARG A 77 -5.32 1.95 10.42
C ARG A 77 -4.74 0.70 9.78
N THR A 78 -4.27 0.84 8.54
CA THR A 78 -3.52 -0.21 7.85
C THR A 78 -2.03 0.07 8.02
N VAL A 79 -1.33 -0.75 8.79
CA VAL A 79 0.12 -0.63 8.99
C VAL A 79 0.81 -1.75 8.22
N VAL A 80 1.74 -1.38 7.35
CA VAL A 80 2.62 -2.32 6.66
C VAL A 80 3.82 -2.66 7.54
N THR A 81 4.27 -3.91 7.47
CA THR A 81 5.50 -4.33 8.13
C THR A 81 6.70 -4.00 7.23
N SER A 82 7.62 -3.20 7.76
CA SER A 82 8.87 -2.85 7.07
C SER A 82 9.70 -4.11 6.78
N LYS A 83 10.28 -4.19 5.58
CA LYS A 83 11.29 -5.20 5.24
C LYS A 83 12.66 -4.86 5.80
N VAL A 84 12.86 -3.61 6.20
CA VAL A 84 14.14 -3.08 6.71
C VAL A 84 14.05 -2.90 8.21
N GLY A 85 15.01 -3.48 8.93
CA GLY A 85 15.15 -3.39 10.39
C GLY A 85 15.74 -4.67 10.99
N GLY A 86 16.55 -4.54 12.05
CA GLY A 86 17.26 -5.66 12.67
C GLY A 86 16.35 -6.81 13.15
N LEU A 87 15.10 -6.52 13.49
CA LEU A 87 14.11 -7.53 13.90
C LEU A 87 13.40 -8.22 12.73
N ALA A 88 13.35 -7.60 11.54
CA ALA A 88 12.65 -8.16 10.38
C ALA A 88 13.30 -9.46 9.87
N GLY A 89 14.62 -9.58 10.00
CA GLY A 89 15.38 -10.77 9.61
C GLY A 89 15.12 -12.02 10.46
N PHE A 90 14.58 -11.85 11.67
CA PHE A 90 14.26 -12.97 12.59
C PHE A 90 12.77 -13.32 12.62
N MET A 91 11.93 -12.61 11.85
CA MET A 91 10.48 -12.80 11.87
C MET A 91 10.08 -13.97 10.96
N THR A 92 9.51 -15.02 11.53
CA THR A 92 8.96 -16.14 10.74
C THR A 92 7.55 -15.81 10.25
N LYS A 93 7.32 -15.96 8.94
CA LYS A 93 6.04 -15.66 8.32
C LYS A 93 5.08 -16.84 8.50
N LYS A 94 4.16 -16.73 9.45
CA LYS A 94 3.01 -17.65 9.56
C LYS A 94 1.89 -17.20 8.61
N SER A 95 1.29 -18.16 7.93
CA SER A 95 0.17 -17.90 7.02
C SER A 95 -1.14 -17.74 7.80
N SER A 96 -1.98 -16.82 7.33
CA SER A 96 -3.34 -16.63 7.86
C SER A 96 -4.37 -17.01 6.80
N CYS A 97 -5.54 -17.45 7.28
CA CYS A 97 -6.70 -17.75 6.46
C CYS A 97 -7.17 -16.48 5.76
N LEU A 98 -7.39 -16.55 4.44
CA LEU A 98 -7.84 -15.40 3.65
C LEU A 98 -9.29 -14.98 3.93
N GLY A 99 -10.12 -15.88 4.45
CA GLY A 99 -11.52 -15.59 4.82
C GLY A 99 -11.65 -14.89 6.18
N CYS A 100 -11.15 -15.52 7.24
CA CYS A 100 -11.36 -15.05 8.63
C CYS A 100 -10.12 -14.42 9.29
N LYS A 101 -8.97 -14.38 8.60
CA LYS A 101 -7.67 -13.87 9.12
C LYS A 101 -7.09 -14.64 10.31
N ALA A 102 -7.68 -15.76 10.73
CA ALA A 102 -7.11 -16.64 11.74
C ALA A 102 -5.78 -17.25 11.28
N LEU A 103 -4.85 -17.49 12.21
CA LEU A 103 -3.60 -18.21 11.91
C LEU A 103 -3.91 -19.65 11.46
N LEU A 104 -3.22 -20.12 10.41
CA LEU A 104 -3.43 -21.46 9.91
C LEU A 104 -2.71 -22.50 10.80
N PRO A 105 -3.36 -23.64 11.09
CA PRO A 105 -2.70 -24.80 11.71
C PRO A 105 -1.55 -25.33 10.85
N LYS A 106 -0.64 -26.12 11.45
CA LYS A 106 0.52 -26.70 10.77
C LYS A 106 0.14 -27.47 9.49
N ASP A 107 -0.94 -28.24 9.54
CA ASP A 107 -1.40 -29.05 8.41
C ASP A 107 -1.98 -28.22 7.25
N TYR A 108 -2.22 -26.92 7.48
CA TYR A 108 -2.81 -25.99 6.52
C TYR A 108 -1.88 -24.82 6.20
N GLU A 109 -0.59 -24.88 6.54
CA GLU A 109 0.35 -23.76 6.38
C GLU A 109 0.41 -23.21 4.94
N HIS A 110 0.22 -24.09 3.94
CA HIS A 110 0.21 -23.71 2.53
C HIS A 110 -1.18 -23.44 1.94
N SER A 111 -2.25 -23.73 2.69
CA SER A 111 -3.63 -23.50 2.22
C SER A 111 -3.98 -22.02 2.19
N ALA A 112 -4.91 -21.62 1.31
CA ALA A 112 -5.55 -20.30 1.36
C ALA A 112 -6.48 -20.14 2.56
N LEU A 113 -7.14 -21.23 2.98
CA LEU A 113 -8.27 -21.21 3.90
C LEU A 113 -8.07 -22.18 5.07
N CYS A 114 -8.75 -21.89 6.17
CA CYS A 114 -8.88 -22.83 7.29
C CYS A 114 -10.08 -23.77 7.07
N PRO A 115 -10.18 -24.90 7.79
CA PRO A 115 -11.27 -25.86 7.64
C PRO A 115 -12.68 -25.25 7.76
N HIS A 116 -12.82 -24.22 8.60
CA HIS A 116 -14.08 -23.50 8.78
C HIS A 116 -14.47 -22.65 7.56
N CYS A 117 -13.50 -22.11 6.83
CA CYS A 117 -13.73 -21.26 5.66
C CYS A 117 -13.75 -22.04 4.35
N GLU A 118 -13.25 -23.27 4.33
CA GLU A 118 -13.22 -24.17 3.17
C GLU A 118 -14.56 -24.27 2.42
N PRO A 119 -15.73 -24.39 3.08
CA PRO A 119 -17.03 -24.45 2.39
C PRO A 119 -17.34 -23.20 1.55
N LYS A 120 -16.71 -22.06 1.86
CA LYS A 120 -16.86 -20.78 1.15
C LYS A 120 -15.75 -20.52 0.13
N ILE A 121 -14.97 -21.54 -0.24
CA ILE A 121 -13.81 -21.40 -1.13
C ILE A 121 -14.14 -20.71 -2.45
N ARG A 122 -15.27 -21.06 -3.07
CA ARG A 122 -15.69 -20.48 -4.37
C ARG A 122 -15.90 -18.98 -4.27
N GLU A 123 -16.63 -18.52 -3.25
CA GLU A 123 -16.93 -17.11 -3.03
C GLU A 123 -15.65 -16.31 -2.75
N LEU A 124 -14.79 -16.83 -1.87
CA LEU A 124 -13.53 -16.18 -1.49
C LEU A 124 -12.54 -16.13 -2.65
N TYR A 125 -12.42 -17.21 -3.42
CA TYR A 125 -11.59 -17.26 -4.62
C TYR A 125 -12.06 -16.25 -5.67
N MET A 126 -13.36 -16.23 -5.98
CA MET A 126 -13.91 -15.28 -6.95
C MET A 126 -13.66 -13.82 -6.53
N THR A 127 -13.80 -13.51 -5.25
CA THR A 127 -13.49 -12.18 -4.72
C THR A 127 -12.02 -11.80 -4.94
N GLU A 128 -11.10 -12.72 -4.68
CA GLU A 128 -9.66 -12.48 -4.86
C GLU A 128 -9.27 -12.33 -6.33
N VAL A 129 -9.86 -13.14 -7.23
CA VAL A 129 -9.63 -13.08 -8.69
C VAL A 129 -10.19 -11.81 -9.30
N LEU A 130 -11.40 -11.39 -8.93
CA LEU A 130 -11.98 -10.13 -9.43
C LEU A 130 -11.15 -8.93 -9.00
N ALA A 131 -10.68 -8.92 -7.74
CA ALA A 131 -9.77 -7.88 -7.26
C ALA A 131 -8.41 -7.92 -7.99
N LYS A 132 -7.87 -9.09 -8.32
CA LYS A 132 -6.65 -9.22 -9.15
C LYS A 132 -6.87 -8.63 -10.54
N ARG A 133 -7.99 -8.96 -11.20
CA ARG A 133 -8.34 -8.45 -12.53
C ARG A 133 -8.40 -6.92 -12.56
N GLN A 134 -8.97 -6.29 -11.53
CA GLN A 134 -9.01 -4.83 -11.42
C GLN A 134 -7.59 -4.22 -11.32
N MET A 135 -6.67 -4.90 -10.61
CA MET A 135 -5.27 -4.48 -10.53
C MET A 135 -4.54 -4.68 -11.87
N GLU A 136 -4.81 -5.76 -12.60
CA GLU A 136 -4.25 -6.01 -13.93
C GLU A 136 -4.69 -4.97 -14.96
N GLU A 137 -5.96 -4.59 -14.95
CA GLU A 137 -6.48 -3.51 -15.80
C GLU A 137 -5.78 -2.18 -15.50
N THR A 138 -5.64 -1.86 -14.21
CA THR A 138 -4.95 -0.64 -13.76
C THR A 138 -3.48 -0.66 -14.17
N PHE A 139 -2.79 -1.78 -13.99
CA PHE A 139 -1.40 -1.99 -14.42
C PHE A 139 -1.27 -1.76 -15.93
N SER A 140 -2.11 -2.43 -16.73
CA SER A 140 -2.09 -2.35 -18.18
C SER A 140 -2.30 -0.92 -18.68
N ARG A 141 -3.27 -0.22 -18.10
CA ARG A 141 -3.55 1.19 -18.43
C ARG A 141 -2.34 2.08 -18.13
N LEU A 142 -1.80 2.02 -16.92
CA LEU A 142 -0.68 2.87 -16.52
C LEU A 142 0.59 2.61 -17.35
N TRP A 143 0.88 1.34 -17.65
CA TRP A 143 2.07 0.98 -18.43
C TRP A 143 1.93 1.37 -19.91
N ALA A 144 0.74 1.20 -20.49
CA ALA A 144 0.44 1.66 -21.85
C ALA A 144 0.56 3.18 -21.98
N GLU A 145 0.12 3.96 -20.98
CA GLU A 145 0.32 5.42 -20.97
C GLU A 145 1.81 5.80 -20.96
N CYS A 146 2.63 5.07 -20.21
CA CYS A 146 4.07 5.29 -20.19
C CYS A 146 4.72 5.00 -21.55
N GLN A 147 4.35 3.92 -22.22
CA GLN A 147 4.86 3.60 -23.56
C GLN A 147 4.43 4.65 -24.60
N ARG A 148 3.16 5.11 -24.54
CA ARG A 148 2.67 6.21 -25.38
C ARG A 148 3.46 7.50 -25.13
N CYS A 149 3.69 7.85 -23.87
CA CYS A 149 4.44 9.04 -23.49
C CYS A 149 5.91 8.98 -23.95
N GLN A 150 6.53 7.80 -23.93
CA GLN A 150 7.88 7.58 -24.46
C GLN A 150 7.93 7.62 -26.00
N GLY A 151 6.86 7.20 -26.67
CA GLY A 151 6.78 7.07 -28.12
C GLY A 151 7.38 5.78 -28.67
N SER A 152 7.77 4.84 -27.80
CA SER A 152 8.31 3.52 -28.18
C SER A 152 7.48 2.40 -27.56
N LEU A 153 7.10 1.42 -28.39
CA LEU A 153 6.42 0.19 -27.95
C LEU A 153 7.39 -0.98 -27.78
N HIS A 154 8.61 -0.86 -28.32
CA HIS A 154 9.57 -1.95 -28.44
C HIS A 154 10.74 -1.83 -27.45
N GLU A 155 10.93 -0.64 -26.86
CA GLU A 155 11.98 -0.37 -25.89
C GLU A 155 11.42 -0.32 -24.47
N GLU A 156 12.31 -0.47 -23.49
CA GLU A 156 11.96 -0.35 -22.08
C GLU A 156 11.67 1.12 -21.70
N VAL A 157 10.68 1.32 -20.82
CA VAL A 157 10.33 2.64 -20.28
C VAL A 157 11.32 3.05 -19.19
N LEU A 158 12.36 3.80 -19.56
CA LEU A 158 13.37 4.35 -18.65
C LEU A 158 13.07 5.81 -18.23
N CYS A 159 11.87 6.07 -17.72
CA CYS A 159 11.45 7.41 -17.31
C CYS A 159 11.77 7.67 -15.82
N SER A 160 12.38 8.83 -15.52
CA SER A 160 12.75 9.30 -14.17
C SER A 160 11.98 10.56 -13.70
N ASN A 161 10.93 10.96 -14.43
CA ASN A 161 10.15 12.15 -14.12
C ASN A 161 9.29 11.93 -12.85
N ARG A 162 9.76 12.46 -11.72
CA ARG A 162 9.12 12.34 -10.40
C ARG A 162 7.89 13.24 -10.21
N ASP A 163 7.69 14.22 -11.08
CA ASP A 163 6.50 15.10 -11.08
C ASP A 163 5.32 14.47 -11.85
N CYS A 164 5.57 13.39 -12.61
CA CYS A 164 4.52 12.66 -13.29
C CYS A 164 3.66 11.89 -12.27
N PRO A 165 2.32 12.05 -12.27
CA PRO A 165 1.45 11.33 -11.34
C PRO A 165 1.54 9.80 -11.51
N ILE A 166 1.85 9.32 -12.72
CA ILE A 166 1.98 7.88 -13.02
C ILE A 166 3.25 7.28 -12.41
N PHE A 167 4.29 8.07 -12.15
CA PHE A 167 5.63 7.57 -11.81
C PHE A 167 5.66 6.64 -10.60
N TYR A 168 5.08 7.05 -9.47
CA TYR A 168 5.01 6.19 -8.29
C TYR A 168 3.88 5.16 -8.38
N MET A 169 2.77 5.53 -9.03
CA MET A 169 1.60 4.64 -9.20
C MET A 169 1.96 3.37 -9.98
N ARG A 170 2.72 3.48 -11.06
CA ARG A 170 3.13 2.34 -11.89
C ARG A 170 4.03 1.36 -11.12
N GLN A 171 4.91 1.89 -10.25
CA GLN A 171 5.78 1.06 -9.42
C GLN A 171 4.98 0.34 -8.34
N LYS A 172 4.06 1.08 -7.68
CA LYS A 172 3.17 0.54 -6.65
C LYS A 172 2.28 -0.57 -7.20
N ILE A 173 1.59 -0.36 -8.32
CA ILE A 173 0.66 -1.36 -8.87
C ILE A 173 1.39 -2.63 -9.30
N ARG A 174 2.64 -2.53 -9.80
CA ARG A 174 3.48 -3.68 -10.11
C ARG A 174 3.73 -4.55 -8.87
N MET A 175 4.11 -3.91 -7.75
CA MET A 175 4.36 -4.62 -6.49
C MET A 175 3.08 -5.19 -5.87
N ASP A 176 1.99 -4.42 -5.89
CA ASP A 176 0.69 -4.84 -5.37
C ASP A 176 0.13 -6.02 -6.17
N LEU A 177 0.31 -6.02 -7.50
CA LEU A 177 -0.12 -7.12 -8.38
C LEU A 177 0.68 -8.40 -8.14
N ASP A 178 2.01 -8.34 -7.99
CA ASP A 178 2.85 -9.50 -7.63
C ASP A 178 2.43 -10.10 -6.27
N ALA A 179 2.17 -9.25 -5.28
CA ALA A 179 1.67 -9.70 -3.97
C ALA A 179 0.26 -10.33 -4.08
N LYS A 180 -0.62 -9.76 -4.91
CA LYS A 180 -1.97 -10.27 -5.15
C LYS A 180 -1.95 -11.59 -5.91
N GLU A 181 -1.06 -11.76 -6.88
CA GLU A 181 -0.88 -13.00 -7.62
C GLU A 181 -0.46 -14.14 -6.70
N LYS A 182 0.57 -13.93 -5.86
CA LYS A 182 0.99 -14.91 -4.84
C LYS A 182 -0.14 -15.27 -3.88
N ARG A 183 -1.04 -14.32 -3.58
CA ARG A 183 -2.21 -14.56 -2.74
C ARG A 183 -3.24 -15.45 -3.42
N VAL A 184 -3.51 -15.24 -4.72
CA VAL A 184 -4.43 -16.07 -5.50
C VAL A 184 -3.86 -17.48 -5.72
N GLN A 185 -2.55 -17.61 -5.93
CA GLN A 185 -1.89 -18.91 -6.09
C GLN A 185 -2.07 -19.85 -4.88
N ARG A 186 -2.37 -19.33 -3.69
CA ARG A 186 -2.66 -20.15 -2.49
C ARG A 186 -3.92 -21.02 -2.62
N PHE A 187 -4.82 -20.71 -3.55
CA PHE A 187 -6.00 -21.52 -3.82
C PHE A 187 -5.70 -22.73 -4.73
N GLY A 188 -4.45 -22.87 -5.20
CA GLY A 188 -4.03 -23.92 -6.14
C GLY A 188 -3.97 -23.42 -7.58
N LEU A 189 -3.41 -24.26 -8.45
CA LEU A 189 -3.45 -24.04 -9.89
C LEU A 189 -4.82 -24.50 -10.43
N PRO A 190 -5.44 -23.77 -11.36
CA PRO A 190 -6.59 -24.30 -12.08
C PRO A 190 -6.13 -25.56 -12.81
N GLU A 191 -6.75 -26.71 -12.48
CA GLU A 191 -6.52 -27.95 -13.23
C GLU A 191 -6.87 -27.67 -14.70
N ARG A 192 -5.89 -27.87 -15.59
CA ARG A 192 -6.13 -27.82 -17.04
C ARG A 192 -6.90 -29.09 -17.38
N TYR A 193 -8.19 -28.96 -17.61
CA TYR A 193 -9.01 -29.99 -18.26
C TYR A 193 -8.58 -30.17 -19.72
#